data_AF-A0A699UJ84-F1
#
_entry.id   AF-A0A699UJ84-F1
#
_cell.length_a   1.000
_cell.length_b   1.000
_cell.length_c   1.000
_cell.angle_alpha   90.00
_cell.angle_beta   90.00
_cell.angle_gamma   90.00
#
_symmetry.space_group_name_H-M   'P 1'
#
loop_
_entity.id
_entity.type
_entity.pdbx_description
1 polymer ?
#
loop_
_entity_poly.entity_id
_entity_poly.type
_entity_poly.pdbx_seq_one_letter_code
_entity_poly.pdbx_strand_id
1 'polypeptide(L)'
;MTPESIQAMIDQAIQRNSFHTQDDASQSSGGGLRRHVQHVRVCSHTDFMKCQPLNFKGTKGVVVLFQWLEKMESVFYISDCAIDNQVKFATCTLLGAALTWWNCHVRTLGHDAAYDMTWGTLKKKITDKYYPKGEIKKLEI
;
A
#
# COMPACT_ATOMS: atom_id res chain seq x y z
N MET A 1 19.03 -8.09 24.49
CA MET A 1 18.32 -6.90 23.99
C MET A 1 17.49 -6.38 25.13
N THR A 2 17.68 -5.12 25.52
CA THR A 2 17.06 -4.58 26.74
C THR A 2 15.86 -3.71 26.38
N PRO A 3 14.87 -3.53 27.28
CA PRO A 3 13.70 -2.69 27.03
C PRO A 3 14.05 -1.26 26.59
N GLU A 4 15.18 -0.74 27.07
CA GLU A 4 15.70 0.59 26.72
C GLU A 4 16.14 0.66 25.25
N SER A 5 16.66 -0.43 24.70
CA SER A 5 17.02 -0.52 23.28
C SER A 5 15.77 -0.49 22.39
N ILE A 6 14.65 -1.04 22.84
CA ILE A 6 13.40 -1.04 22.07
C ILE A 6 12.77 0.36 22.11
N GLN A 7 12.76 0.99 23.28
CA GLN A 7 12.23 2.35 23.43
C GLN A 7 13.03 3.36 22.60
N ALA A 8 14.37 3.24 22.59
CA ALA A 8 15.22 4.09 21.76
C ALA A 8 14.92 3.94 20.26
N MET A 9 14.59 2.74 19.79
CA MET A 9 14.23 2.51 18.38
C MET A 9 12.87 3.15 18.03
N ILE A 10 11.92 3.13 18.96
CA ILE A 10 10.60 3.76 18.79
C ILE A 10 10.74 5.28 18.77
N ASP A 11 11.47 5.85 19.73
CA ASP A 11 11.68 7.31 19.81
C ASP A 11 12.41 7.84 18.57
N GLN A 12 13.35 7.07 18.03
CA GLN A 12 14.07 7.40 16.81
C GLN A 12 13.18 7.35 15.55
N ALA A 13 12.16 6.50 15.52
CA ALA A 13 11.17 6.44 14.45
C ALA A 13 10.22 7.64 14.51
N ILE A 14 9.81 8.04 15.71
CA ILE A 14 8.92 9.20 15.93
C ILE A 14 9.62 10.52 15.58
N GLN A 15 10.88 10.69 15.96
CA GLN A 15 11.67 11.88 15.60
C GLN A 15 11.85 12.01 14.09
N ARG A 16 12.12 10.91 13.37
CA ARG A 16 12.24 10.94 11.90
C ARG A 16 10.97 11.41 11.20
N ASN A 17 9.81 11.15 11.78
CA ASN A 17 8.53 11.51 11.17
C ASN A 17 8.11 12.97 11.43
N SER A 18 8.76 13.67 12.35
CA SER A 18 8.32 14.98 12.84
C SER A 18 9.02 16.19 12.18
N PHE A 19 10.02 15.97 11.30
CA PHE A 19 10.82 17.06 10.69
C PHE A 19 10.35 17.53 9.30
N HIS A 20 9.12 17.23 8.89
CA HIS A 20 8.57 17.72 7.62
C HIS A 20 7.42 18.69 7.85
N THR A 21 7.78 19.91 8.26
CA THR A 21 6.95 21.09 8.01
C THR A 21 7.91 22.26 7.83
N GLN A 22 8.25 22.59 6.59
CA GLN A 22 8.42 23.99 6.20
C GLN A 22 8.44 24.11 4.67
N ASP A 23 7.46 24.86 4.18
CA ASP A 23 7.44 25.47 2.85
C ASP A 23 8.62 26.46 2.72
N ASP A 24 9.27 26.50 1.56
CA ASP A 24 9.34 27.72 0.76
C ASP A 24 10.27 27.61 -0.46
N ALA A 25 9.86 28.33 -1.50
CA ALA A 25 10.51 28.49 -2.79
C ALA A 25 11.90 29.15 -2.69
N SER A 26 12.81 28.77 -3.60
CA SER A 26 13.60 29.69 -4.45
C SER A 26 14.76 28.96 -5.15
N GLN A 27 14.95 29.26 -6.44
CA GLN A 27 16.08 28.80 -7.26
C GLN A 27 17.36 29.58 -6.94
N SER A 28 18.52 28.90 -6.92
CA SER A 28 19.79 29.46 -7.40
C SER A 28 20.88 28.39 -7.51
N SER A 29 21.67 28.49 -8.58
CA SER A 29 22.80 27.65 -8.96
C SER A 29 24.06 27.97 -8.15
N GLY A 30 24.79 26.95 -7.70
CA GLY A 30 26.11 27.13 -7.09
C GLY A 30 26.72 25.81 -6.65
N GLY A 31 27.84 25.44 -7.28
CA GLY A 31 28.57 24.20 -7.03
C GLY A 31 29.14 24.11 -5.62
N GLY A 32 28.90 22.97 -4.98
CA GLY A 32 29.51 22.55 -3.72
C GLY A 32 29.19 21.08 -3.51
N LEU A 33 30.15 20.33 -2.96
CA LEU A 33 30.02 18.92 -2.60
C LEU A 33 28.92 18.78 -1.55
N ARG A 34 27.67 18.70 -2.02
CA ARG A 34 26.51 18.48 -1.16
C ARG A 34 26.70 17.09 -0.56
N ARG A 35 26.78 17.00 0.77
CA ARG A 35 26.40 15.78 1.48
C ARG A 35 25.09 15.36 0.86
N HIS A 36 25.06 14.21 0.20
CA HIS A 36 23.82 13.59 -0.23
C HIS A 36 23.06 13.31 1.08
N VAL A 37 22.25 14.27 1.51
CA VAL A 37 21.11 13.97 2.37
C VAL A 37 20.36 12.96 1.52
N GLN A 38 20.44 11.68 1.88
CA GLN A 38 19.58 10.67 1.32
C GLN A 38 18.18 11.12 1.69
N HIS A 39 17.55 11.83 0.75
CA HIS A 39 16.12 12.01 0.78
C HIS A 39 15.57 10.59 0.89
N VAL A 40 14.90 10.31 2.00
CA VAL A 40 14.11 9.08 2.14
C VAL A 40 13.20 9.05 0.93
N ARG A 41 13.48 8.13 0.01
CA ARG A 41 12.84 8.11 -1.29
C ARG A 41 11.45 7.52 -1.10
N VAL A 42 10.46 8.39 -0.94
CA VAL A 42 9.06 7.97 -0.89
C VAL A 42 8.72 7.26 -2.20
N CYS A 43 8.17 6.05 -2.10
CA CYS A 43 7.68 5.29 -3.24
C CYS A 43 6.69 6.11 -4.07
N SER A 44 7.03 6.34 -5.33
CA SER A 44 6.09 6.90 -6.30
C SER A 44 5.25 5.81 -6.95
N HIS A 45 4.14 6.19 -7.58
CA HIS A 45 3.36 5.26 -8.41
C HIS A 45 4.23 4.61 -9.51
N THR A 46 5.19 5.34 -10.07
CA THR A 46 6.14 4.80 -11.05
C THR A 46 7.03 3.71 -10.47
N ASP A 47 7.44 3.83 -9.21
CA ASP A 47 8.24 2.82 -8.53
C ASP A 47 7.45 1.54 -8.27
N PHE A 48 6.21 1.71 -7.80
CA PHE A 48 5.27 0.62 -7.65
C PHE A 48 5.06 -0.13 -8.98
N MET A 49 4.84 0.58 -10.08
CA MET A 49 4.59 -0.04 -11.39
C MET A 49 5.83 -0.75 -11.96
N LYS A 50 7.05 -0.27 -11.66
CA LYS A 50 8.31 -0.95 -12.05
C LYS A 50 8.45 -2.34 -11.42
N CYS A 51 7.84 -2.59 -10.27
CA CYS A 51 7.82 -3.90 -9.62
C CYS A 51 6.84 -4.90 -10.27
N GLN A 52 6.15 -4.48 -11.33
CA GLN A 52 5.20 -5.30 -12.11
C GLN A 52 4.15 -5.96 -11.21
N PRO A 53 3.26 -5.14 -10.62
CA PRO A 53 2.18 -5.66 -9.79
C PRO A 53 1.23 -6.54 -10.62
N LEU A 54 0.63 -7.54 -9.98
CA LEU A 54 -0.36 -8.40 -10.62
C LEU A 54 -1.70 -7.67 -10.71
N ASN A 55 -2.45 -7.90 -11.80
CA ASN A 55 -3.83 -7.41 -11.92
C ASN A 55 -4.84 -8.42 -11.38
N PHE A 56 -5.94 -7.93 -10.79
CA PHE A 56 -7.04 -8.78 -10.33
C PHE A 56 -8.37 -8.42 -11.01
N LYS A 57 -8.96 -9.39 -11.72
CA LYS A 57 -10.21 -9.19 -12.49
C LYS A 57 -11.50 -9.43 -11.67
N GLY A 58 -11.42 -10.08 -10.51
CA GLY A 58 -12.59 -10.44 -9.70
C GLY A 58 -13.44 -11.60 -10.25
N THR A 59 -12.96 -12.33 -11.27
CA THR A 59 -13.73 -13.41 -11.93
C THR A 59 -13.10 -14.79 -11.81
N LYS A 60 -11.94 -14.91 -11.16
CA LYS A 60 -11.19 -16.17 -11.01
C LYS A 60 -11.03 -16.47 -9.53
N GLY A 61 -11.20 -17.75 -9.17
CA GLY A 61 -11.38 -18.26 -7.79
C GLY A 61 -10.29 -17.91 -6.79
N VAL A 62 -10.49 -18.36 -5.56
CA VAL A 62 -9.77 -17.94 -4.33
C VAL A 62 -8.24 -17.93 -4.47
N VAL A 63 -7.67 -18.88 -5.23
CA VAL A 63 -6.22 -18.96 -5.49
C VAL A 63 -5.67 -17.69 -6.14
N VAL A 64 -6.37 -17.16 -7.16
CA VAL A 64 -5.93 -15.97 -7.89
C VAL A 64 -6.02 -14.72 -6.99
N LEU A 65 -7.02 -14.68 -6.12
CA LEU A 65 -7.14 -13.62 -5.12
C LEU A 65 -5.95 -13.63 -4.16
N PHE A 66 -5.62 -14.78 -3.58
CA PHE A 66 -4.49 -14.88 -2.64
C PHE A 66 -3.15 -14.57 -3.31
N GLN A 67 -2.92 -15.06 -4.54
CA GLN A 67 -1.72 -14.70 -5.31
C GLN A 67 -1.60 -13.19 -5.55
N TRP A 68 -2.71 -12.51 -5.84
CA TRP A 68 -2.72 -11.06 -5.97
C TRP A 68 -2.38 -10.37 -4.65
N LEU A 69 -2.97 -10.81 -3.53
CA LEU A 69 -2.71 -10.27 -2.20
C LEU A 69 -1.23 -10.40 -1.79
N GLU A 70 -0.66 -11.59 -1.93
CA GLU A 70 0.75 -11.86 -1.61
C GLU A 70 1.72 -11.07 -2.51
N LYS A 71 1.40 -10.97 -3.80
CA LYS A 71 2.18 -10.16 -4.74
C LYS A 71 2.14 -8.68 -4.37
N MET A 72 0.99 -8.14 -3.97
CA MET A 72 0.86 -6.74 -3.54
C MET A 72 1.73 -6.45 -2.31
N GLU A 73 1.72 -7.33 -1.30
CA GLU A 73 2.56 -7.17 -0.10
C GLU A 73 4.05 -7.17 -0.47
N SER A 74 4.47 -8.06 -1.36
CA SER A 74 5.85 -8.10 -1.86
C SER A 74 6.22 -6.83 -2.63
N VAL A 75 5.32 -6.32 -3.47
CA VAL A 75 5.54 -5.07 -4.23
C VAL A 75 5.62 -3.88 -3.27
N PHE A 76 4.76 -3.80 -2.26
CA PHE A 76 4.83 -2.73 -1.27
C PHE A 76 6.16 -2.73 -0.53
N TYR A 77 6.64 -3.90 -0.13
CA TYR A 77 7.93 -4.05 0.52
C TYR A 77 9.09 -3.62 -0.40
N ILE A 78 9.16 -4.15 -1.62
CA ILE A 78 10.27 -3.88 -2.56
C ILE A 78 10.30 -2.42 -3.00
N SER A 79 9.13 -1.80 -3.19
CA SER A 79 9.03 -0.42 -3.66
C SER A 79 9.15 0.62 -2.54
N ASP A 80 9.22 0.19 -1.27
CA ASP A 80 9.13 1.06 -0.08
C ASP A 80 7.83 1.88 -0.04
N CYS A 81 6.71 1.22 -0.34
CA CYS A 81 5.39 1.84 -0.45
C CYS A 81 4.85 2.27 0.93
N ALA A 82 4.77 3.58 1.13
CA ALA A 82 4.14 4.17 2.31
C ALA A 82 2.71 3.66 2.51
N ILE A 83 2.33 3.42 3.76
CA ILE A 83 1.04 2.83 4.15
C ILE A 83 -0.13 3.60 3.52
N ASP A 84 -0.05 4.93 3.52
CA ASP A 84 -1.09 5.84 3.00
C ASP A 84 -1.30 5.72 1.47
N ASN A 85 -0.34 5.14 0.75
CA ASN A 85 -0.41 4.93 -0.70
C ASN A 85 -0.79 3.50 -1.08
N GLN A 86 -0.73 2.53 -0.16
CA GLN A 86 -0.93 1.11 -0.48
C GLN A 86 -2.30 0.83 -1.10
N VAL A 87 -3.38 1.35 -0.53
CA VAL A 87 -4.74 1.17 -1.07
C VAL A 87 -4.89 1.86 -2.43
N LYS A 88 -4.39 3.10 -2.56
CA LYS A 88 -4.41 3.85 -3.82
C LYS A 88 -3.70 3.06 -4.94
N PHE A 89 -2.52 2.51 -4.65
CA PHE A 89 -1.73 1.79 -5.63
C PHE A 89 -2.26 0.39 -5.92
N ALA A 90 -2.65 -0.40 -4.91
CA ALA A 90 -3.23 -1.71 -5.20
C ALA A 90 -4.52 -1.62 -6.03
N THR A 91 -5.38 -0.64 -5.71
CA THR A 91 -6.66 -0.50 -6.41
C THR A 91 -6.52 -0.09 -7.88
N CYS A 92 -5.38 0.48 -8.29
CA CYS A 92 -5.10 0.76 -9.71
C CYS A 92 -4.90 -0.52 -10.55
N THR A 93 -4.66 -1.66 -9.91
CA THR A 93 -4.47 -2.97 -10.57
C THR A 93 -5.74 -3.82 -10.63
N LEU A 94 -6.84 -3.28 -10.09
CA LEU A 94 -8.15 -3.91 -10.21
C LEU A 94 -8.71 -3.70 -11.61
N LEU A 95 -9.25 -4.77 -12.17
CA LEU A 95 -9.85 -4.80 -13.50
C LEU A 95 -11.23 -5.47 -13.44
N GLY A 96 -12.03 -5.31 -14.49
CA GLY A 96 -13.28 -6.05 -14.67
C GLY A 96 -14.22 -5.93 -13.46
N ALA A 97 -14.69 -7.08 -12.95
CA ALA A 97 -15.64 -7.12 -11.85
C ALA A 97 -15.09 -6.53 -10.54
N ALA A 98 -13.78 -6.67 -10.30
CA ALA A 98 -13.13 -6.09 -9.12
C ALA A 98 -13.09 -4.56 -9.16
N LEU A 99 -12.80 -3.99 -10.33
CA LEU A 99 -12.82 -2.53 -10.52
C LEU A 99 -14.24 -1.97 -10.34
N THR A 100 -15.24 -2.62 -10.95
CA THR A 100 -16.65 -2.21 -10.80
C THR A 100 -17.08 -2.24 -9.34
N TRP A 101 -16.70 -3.29 -8.59
CA TRP A 101 -16.98 -3.39 -7.16
C TRP A 101 -16.29 -2.27 -6.37
N TRP A 102 -15.00 -2.02 -6.61
CA TRP A 102 -14.25 -0.96 -5.92
C TRP A 102 -14.87 0.42 -6.17
N ASN A 103 -15.21 0.75 -7.41
CA ASN A 103 -15.86 2.01 -7.75
C ASN A 103 -17.22 2.19 -7.05
N CYS A 104 -17.99 1.11 -6.92
CA CYS A 104 -19.24 1.13 -6.16
C CYS A 104 -18.97 1.35 -4.66
N HIS A 105 -17.92 0.73 -4.13
CA HIS A 105 -17.51 0.92 -2.73
C HIS A 105 -17.11 2.37 -2.45
N VAL A 106 -16.28 2.97 -3.31
CA VAL A 106 -15.87 4.39 -3.23
C VAL A 106 -17.09 5.31 -3.29
N ARG A 107 -18.05 5.07 -4.18
CA ARG A 107 -19.29 5.86 -4.26
C ARG A 107 -20.12 5.77 -2.97
N THR A 108 -20.14 4.61 -2.35
CA THR A 108 -20.94 4.35 -1.15
C THR A 108 -20.30 4.96 0.11
N LEU A 109 -18.98 4.83 0.24
CA LEU A 109 -18.25 5.26 1.43
C LEU A 109 -17.79 6.72 1.37
N GLY A 110 -17.65 7.27 0.16
CA GLY A 110 -16.98 8.55 -0.11
C GLY A 110 -15.51 8.34 -0.49
N HIS A 111 -14.97 9.28 -1.28
CA HIS A 111 -13.61 9.17 -1.82
C HIS A 111 -12.55 9.15 -0.72
N ASP A 112 -12.57 10.13 0.17
CA ASP A 112 -11.57 10.27 1.24
C ASP A 112 -11.61 9.06 2.18
N ALA A 113 -12.78 8.72 2.71
CA ALA A 113 -12.96 7.56 3.59
C ALA A 113 -12.57 6.22 2.92
N ALA A 114 -12.77 6.08 1.60
CA ALA A 114 -12.36 4.88 0.87
C ALA A 114 -10.84 4.78 0.71
N TYR A 115 -10.15 5.90 0.52
CA TYR A 115 -8.69 5.89 0.33
C TYR A 115 -7.89 6.07 1.62
N ASP A 116 -8.52 6.49 2.71
CA ASP A 116 -7.94 6.52 4.07
C ASP A 116 -7.96 5.14 4.76
N MET A 117 -8.61 4.13 4.15
CA MET A 117 -8.61 2.80 4.74
C MET A 117 -7.23 2.15 4.67
N THR A 118 -6.91 1.33 5.66
CA THR A 118 -5.66 0.56 5.66
C THR A 118 -5.70 -0.57 4.63
N TRP A 119 -4.53 -1.00 4.15
CA TRP A 119 -4.42 -2.18 3.31
C TRP A 119 -5.07 -3.42 3.94
N GLY A 120 -4.87 -3.64 5.24
CA GLY A 120 -5.52 -4.74 5.97
C GLY A 120 -7.06 -4.70 5.91
N THR A 121 -7.65 -3.50 5.95
CA THR A 121 -9.10 -3.31 5.78
C THR A 121 -9.55 -3.69 4.38
N LEU A 122 -8.82 -3.24 3.35
CA LEU A 122 -9.10 -3.61 1.96
C LEU A 122 -8.99 -5.13 1.74
N LYS A 123 -7.92 -5.76 2.25
CA LYS A 123 -7.73 -7.22 2.19
C LYS A 123 -8.94 -7.97 2.73
N LYS A 124 -9.41 -7.60 3.93
CA LYS A 124 -10.61 -8.22 4.52
C LYS A 124 -11.83 -8.06 3.62
N LYS A 125 -12.10 -6.84 3.14
CA LYS A 125 -13.26 -6.56 2.27
C LYS A 125 -13.23 -7.32 0.96
N ILE A 126 -12.07 -7.38 0.29
CA ILE A 126 -11.94 -8.07 -0.99
C ILE A 126 -11.99 -9.60 -0.80
N THR A 127 -11.42 -10.13 0.28
CA THR A 127 -11.59 -11.53 0.68
C THR A 127 -13.05 -11.85 0.96
N ASP A 128 -13.75 -11.08 1.80
CA ASP A 128 -15.17 -11.31 2.08
C ASP A 128 -16.04 -11.27 0.81
N LYS A 129 -15.66 -10.44 -0.17
CA LYS A 129 -16.39 -10.30 -1.45
C LYS A 129 -16.16 -11.47 -2.41
N TYR A 130 -14.93 -11.96 -2.51
CA TYR A 130 -14.50 -12.91 -3.56
C TYR A 130 -14.12 -14.30 -3.03
N TYR A 131 -14.12 -14.50 -1.71
CA TYR A 131 -14.03 -15.80 -1.03
C TYR A 131 -15.43 -16.18 -0.51
N PRO A 132 -16.22 -16.94 -1.28
CA PRO A 132 -17.53 -17.37 -0.80
C PRO A 132 -17.35 -18.35 0.37
N LYS A 133 -17.91 -18.00 1.54
CA LYS A 133 -17.90 -18.84 2.77
C LYS A 133 -18.39 -20.27 2.56
N GLY A 134 -19.08 -20.57 1.45
CA GLY A 134 -19.55 -21.90 1.07
C GLY A 134 -18.47 -22.87 0.55
N GLU A 135 -17.27 -22.40 0.19
CA GLU A 135 -16.18 -23.28 -0.27
C GLU A 135 -15.38 -23.93 0.87
N ILE A 136 -15.62 -23.53 2.12
CA ILE A 136 -14.96 -24.09 3.32
C ILE A 136 -15.32 -25.57 3.53
N LYS A 137 -16.47 -26.04 3.02
CA LYS A 137 -16.93 -27.42 3.18
C LYS A 137 -16.32 -28.43 2.21
N LYS A 138 -15.35 -28.05 1.37
CA LYS A 138 -14.74 -28.95 0.37
C LYS A 138 -13.29 -29.34 0.67
N LEU A 139 -12.78 -29.00 1.86
CA LEU A 139 -11.43 -29.35 2.33
C LEU A 139 -11.43 -30.33 3.51
N GLU A 140 -12.59 -30.83 3.95
CA GLU A 140 -12.66 -32.04 4.76
C GLU A 140 -12.73 -33.25 3.79
N ILE A 141 -11.56 -33.84 3.51
CA ILE A 141 -11.43 -35.24 3.11
C ILE A 141 -10.94 -35.99 4.34
#